data_AF-X1S5M6-F1
#
_entry.id   AF-X1S5M6-F1
#
_cell.length_a   1.000
_cell.length_b   1.000
_cell.length_c   1.000
_cell.angle_alpha   90.00
_cell.angle_beta   90.00
_cell.angle_gamma   90.00
#
_symmetry.space_group_name_H-M   'P 1'
#
loop_
_entity.id
_entity.type
_entity.pdbx_description
1 polymer ?
#
loop_
_entity_poly.entity_id
_entity_poly.type
_entity_poly.pdbx_seq_one_letter_code
_entity_poly.pdbx_strand_id
1 'polypeptide(L)'
;MSELVDAIVSLKEEKALRIVRRRLDAGEEPMSLVEESRRGIAIVGERYQSKEYFLGELIMSGEIFKQVMSLIEPKLTGEIQTETIGKIVLGTAKGDIHSIG
;
A
#
# COMPACT_ATOMS: atom_id res chain seq x y z
N MET A 1 8.43 11.02 -10.59
CA MET A 1 7.71 10.33 -9.50
C MET A 1 6.22 10.37 -9.86
N SER A 2 5.43 9.33 -9.60
CA SER A 2 4.00 9.37 -9.94
C SER A 2 3.23 10.19 -8.91
N GLU A 3 2.02 10.67 -9.27
CA GLU A 3 1.20 11.48 -8.37
C GLU A 3 0.86 10.75 -7.06
N LEU A 4 0.66 9.42 -7.13
CA LEU A 4 0.36 8.57 -5.98
C LEU A 4 1.59 8.40 -5.08
N VAL A 5 2.76 8.13 -5.67
CA VAL A 5 4.02 8.02 -4.92
C VAL A 5 4.30 9.35 -4.19
N ASP A 6 4.19 10.49 -4.87
CA ASP A 6 4.38 11.82 -4.27
C ASP A 6 3.42 12.07 -3.10
N ALA A 7 2.15 11.67 -3.25
CA ALA A 7 1.14 11.84 -2.21
C ALA A 7 1.46 11.02 -0.96
N ILE A 8 1.92 9.77 -1.12
CA ILE A 8 2.32 8.89 0.00
C ILE A 8 3.58 9.43 0.67
N VAL A 9 4.61 9.75 -0.12
CA VAL A 9 5.87 10.28 0.39
C VAL A 9 5.67 11.60 1.15
N SER A 10 4.75 12.44 0.70
CA SER A 10 4.39 13.71 1.34
C SER A 10 3.32 13.59 2.42
N LEU A 11 2.93 12.36 2.80
CA LEU A 11 1.91 12.04 3.81
C LEU A 11 0.56 12.75 3.58
N LYS A 12 0.17 12.92 2.32
CA LYS A 12 -1.11 13.51 1.91
C LYS A 12 -2.17 12.41 1.79
N GLU A 13 -2.62 11.90 2.93
CA GLU A 13 -3.60 10.81 3.05
C GLU A 13 -4.81 10.98 2.12
N GLU A 14 -5.58 12.06 2.30
CA GLU A 14 -6.78 12.27 1.48
C GLU A 14 -6.47 12.33 -0.03
N LYS A 15 -5.32 12.90 -0.39
CA LYS A 15 -4.90 12.99 -1.80
C LYS A 15 -4.60 11.60 -2.35
N ALA A 16 -3.87 10.77 -1.60
CA ALA A 16 -3.56 9.39 -1.99
C ALA A 16 -4.85 8.59 -2.20
N LEU A 17 -5.79 8.64 -1.25
CA LEU A 17 -7.08 7.95 -1.34
C LEU A 17 -7.91 8.42 -2.54
N ARG A 18 -7.97 9.74 -2.80
CA ARG A 18 -8.66 10.29 -3.98
C ARG A 18 -8.04 9.81 -5.28
N ILE A 19 -6.71 9.79 -5.38
CA ILE A 19 -6.01 9.31 -6.58
C ILE A 19 -6.34 7.84 -6.84
N VAL A 20 -6.26 7.00 -5.81
CA VAL A 20 -6.53 5.56 -5.91
C VAL A 20 -7.97 5.31 -6.35
N ARG A 21 -8.96 5.94 -5.69
CA ARG A 21 -10.38 5.81 -6.09
C ARG A 21 -10.60 6.21 -7.54
N ARG A 22 -10.10 7.40 -7.95
CA ARG A 22 -10.24 7.90 -9.32
C ARG A 22 -9.64 6.94 -10.35
N ARG A 23 -8.46 6.37 -10.07
CA ARG A 23 -7.76 5.45 -10.98
C ARG A 23 -8.45 4.09 -11.06
N LEU A 24 -8.93 3.56 -9.92
CA LEU A 24 -9.76 2.35 -9.90
C LEU A 24 -11.08 2.54 -10.66
N ASP A 25 -11.74 3.68 -10.50
CA ASP A 25 -12.98 4.01 -11.23
C ASP A 25 -12.74 4.18 -12.74
N ALA A 26 -11.54 4.60 -13.13
CA ALA A 26 -11.10 4.66 -14.52
C ALA A 26 -10.71 3.29 -15.11
N GLY A 27 -10.83 2.20 -14.35
CA GLY A 27 -10.54 0.84 -14.81
C GLY A 27 -9.06 0.49 -14.84
N GLU A 28 -8.23 1.24 -14.10
CA GLU A 28 -6.81 0.94 -14.02
C GLU A 28 -6.54 -0.37 -13.26
N GLU A 29 -5.46 -1.06 -13.66
CA GLU A 29 -5.08 -2.36 -13.12
C GLU A 29 -4.72 -2.24 -11.62
N PRO A 30 -5.42 -2.95 -10.71
CA PRO A 30 -5.24 -2.76 -9.27
C PRO A 30 -3.82 -3.06 -8.75
N MET A 31 -3.12 -4.07 -9.28
CA MET A 31 -1.74 -4.39 -8.85
C MET A 31 -0.76 -3.27 -9.15
N SER A 32 -0.95 -2.52 -10.24
CA SER A 32 -0.13 -1.35 -10.57
C SER A 32 -0.19 -0.27 -9.49
N LEU A 33 -1.36 -0.09 -8.86
CA LEU A 33 -1.57 0.83 -7.75
C LEU A 33 -0.93 0.31 -6.46
N VAL A 34 -0.94 -1.00 -6.22
CA VAL A 34 -0.21 -1.63 -5.11
C VAL A 34 1.29 -1.35 -5.25
N GLU A 35 1.86 -1.61 -6.43
CA GLU A 35 3.30 -1.43 -6.67
C GLU A 35 3.72 0.05 -6.59
N GLU A 36 2.90 0.97 -7.08
CA GLU A 36 3.11 2.40 -6.83
C GLU A 36 3.09 2.75 -5.34
N SER A 37 2.13 2.21 -4.60
CA SER A 37 2.01 2.50 -3.17
C SER A 37 3.18 1.93 -2.36
N ARG A 38 3.66 0.74 -2.73
CA ARG A 38 4.88 0.13 -2.16
C ARG A 38 6.12 0.98 -2.41
N ARG A 39 6.28 1.52 -3.62
CA ARG A 39 7.37 2.48 -3.92
C ARG A 39 7.28 3.73 -3.04
N GLY A 40 6.07 4.23 -2.79
CA GLY A 40 5.84 5.34 -1.85
C GLY A 40 6.37 5.05 -0.44
N ILE A 41 6.00 3.90 0.14
CA ILE A 41 6.52 3.50 1.46
C ILE A 41 8.03 3.28 1.43
N ALA A 42 8.57 2.64 0.40
CA ALA A 42 10.01 2.38 0.30
C ALA A 42 10.82 3.67 0.42
N ILE A 43 10.40 4.74 -0.28
CA ILE A 43 11.03 6.06 -0.20
C ILE A 43 10.89 6.67 1.20
N VAL A 44 9.75 6.48 1.88
CA VAL A 44 9.59 6.91 3.27
C VAL A 44 10.56 6.16 4.19
N GLY A 45 10.75 4.86 3.97
CA GLY A 45 11.74 4.04 4.68
C GLY A 45 13.18 4.52 4.45
N GLU A 46 13.53 4.88 3.21
CA GLU A 46 14.84 5.47 2.88
C GLU A 46 15.06 6.80 3.61
N ARG A 47 14.05 7.69 3.64
CA ARG A 47 14.11 8.97 4.36
C ARG A 47 14.22 8.79 5.88
N TYR A 48 13.57 7.75 6.41
CA TYR A 48 13.72 7.39 7.81
C TYR A 48 15.16 6.94 8.11
N GLN A 49 15.74 6.09 7.25
CA GLN A 49 17.14 5.66 7.36
C GLN A 49 18.13 6.82 7.24
N SER A 50 17.85 7.81 6.39
CA SER A 50 18.68 9.02 6.24
C SER A 50 18.47 10.06 7.34
N LYS A 51 17.57 9.80 8.31
CA LYS A 51 17.18 10.72 9.41
C LYS A 51 16.49 12.00 8.94
N GLU A 52 15.95 12.01 7.72
CA GLU A 52 15.09 13.08 7.24
C GLU A 52 13.67 12.95 7.79
N TYR A 53 13.20 11.71 7.94
CA TYR A 53 11.91 11.36 8.54
C TYR A 53 12.12 10.65 9.88
N PHE A 54 11.13 10.72 10.76
CA PHE A 54 11.13 10.06 12.06
C PHE A 54 10.07 8.95 12.10
N LEU A 55 9.94 8.33 13.27
CA LEU A 55 9.00 7.23 13.48
C LEU A 55 7.55 7.63 13.17
N GLY A 56 7.17 8.88 13.42
CA GLY A 56 5.82 9.38 13.16
C GLY A 56 5.46 9.32 11.68
N GLU A 57 6.36 9.78 10.81
CA GLU A 57 6.17 9.72 9.36
C GLU A 57 6.11 8.28 8.84
N LEU A 58 6.95 7.39 9.39
CA LEU A 58 6.93 5.97 9.05
C LEU A 58 5.58 5.33 9.38
N ILE A 59 5.08 5.55 10.60
CA ILE A 59 3.76 5.06 11.06
C ILE A 59 2.65 5.63 10.17
N MET A 60 2.66 6.93 9.91
CA MET A 60 1.65 7.59 9.08
C MET A 60 1.63 7.03 7.65
N SER A 61 2.81 6.80 7.05
CA SER A 61 2.89 6.21 5.71
C SER A 61 2.31 4.79 5.66
N GLY A 62 2.50 4.00 6.72
CA GLY A 62 1.93 2.66 6.87
C GLY A 62 0.40 2.70 6.97
N GLU A 63 -0.16 3.65 7.72
CA GLU A 63 -1.61 3.83 7.84
C GLU A 63 -2.24 4.26 6.50
N ILE A 64 -1.61 5.20 5.78
CA ILE A 64 -2.04 5.59 4.44
C ILE A 64 -2.06 4.38 3.50
N PHE A 65 -0.98 3.58 3.51
CA PHE A 65 -0.91 2.39 2.66
C PHE A 65 -1.98 1.35 3.01
N LYS A 66 -2.22 1.11 4.30
CA LYS A 66 -3.28 0.21 4.75
C LYS A 66 -4.65 0.63 4.22
N GLN A 67 -4.97 1.93 4.31
CA GLN A 67 -6.23 2.45 3.77
C GLN A 67 -6.31 2.34 2.25
N VAL A 68 -5.19 2.57 1.55
CA VAL A 68 -5.09 2.34 0.10
C VAL A 68 -5.36 0.87 -0.24
N MET A 69 -4.75 -0.07 0.48
CA MET A 69 -4.97 -1.51 0.28
C MET A 69 -6.43 -1.90 0.49
N SER A 70 -7.10 -1.35 1.51
CA SER A 70 -8.54 -1.60 1.74
C SER A 70 -9.44 -1.15 0.58
N LEU A 71 -9.00 -0.20 -0.26
CA LEU A 71 -9.71 0.20 -1.48
C LEU A 71 -9.42 -0.73 -2.66
N ILE A 72 -8.20 -1.27 -2.73
CA ILE A 72 -7.71 -2.07 -3.85
C ILE A 72 -8.12 -3.54 -3.71
N GLU A 73 -8.05 -4.11 -2.50
CA GLU A 73 -8.32 -5.53 -2.20
C GLU A 73 -9.62 -6.06 -2.85
N PRO A 74 -10.78 -5.37 -2.75
CA PRO A 74 -12.02 -5.86 -3.35
C PRO A 74 -11.98 -6.00 -4.88
N LYS A 75 -11.05 -5.30 -5.55
CA LYS A 75 -10.85 -5.35 -7.00
C LYS A 75 -9.86 -6.43 -7.43
N LEU A 76 -8.99 -6.89 -6.51
CA LEU A 76 -8.07 -8.00 -6.75
C LEU A 76 -8.76 -9.36 -6.60
N THR A 77 -9.71 -9.46 -5.67
CA THR A 77 -10.46 -10.69 -5.38
C THR A 77 -11.77 -10.80 -6.16
N GLY A 78 -11.83 -10.30 -7.41
CA GLY A 78 -13.01 -10.45 -8.27
C GLY A 78 -13.45 -11.91 -8.42
N GLU A 79 -14.60 -12.17 -9.08
CA GLU A 79 -15.17 -13.52 -9.29
C GLU A 79 -14.26 -14.44 -10.12
N ILE A 80 -13.11 -14.82 -9.56
CA ILE A 80 -12.24 -15.83 -10.10
C ILE A 80 -12.78 -17.14 -9.53
N GLN A 81 -13.37 -17.97 -10.38
CA GLN A 81 -13.52 -19.40 -10.06
C GLN A 81 -12.10 -19.97 -9.96
N THR A 82 -11.52 -19.90 -8.77
CA THR A 82 -10.18 -20.44 -8.51
C THR A 82 -10.30 -21.91 -8.14
N GLU A 83 -9.64 -22.79 -8.90
CA GLU A 83 -9.37 -24.14 -8.42
C GLU A 83 -8.43 -24.07 -7.20
N THR A 84 -8.78 -24.78 -6.13
CA THR A 84 -7.92 -24.84 -4.95
C THR A 84 -6.75 -25.79 -5.23
N ILE A 85 -5.55 -25.22 -5.43
CA ILE A 85 -4.31 -25.99 -5.67
C ILE A 85 -3.67 -26.53 -4.38
N GLY A 86 -4.05 -26.01 -3.21
CA GLY A 86 -3.49 -26.41 -1.92
C GLY A 86 -3.82 -25.45 -0.78
N LYS A 87 -3.29 -25.73 0.42
CA LYS A 87 -3.45 -24.89 1.62
C LYS A 87 -2.11 -24.35 2.07
N ILE A 88 -2.03 -23.05 2.31
CA ILE A 88 -0.86 -22.35 2.84
C ILE A 88 -1.22 -21.75 4.20
N VAL A 89 -0.29 -21.82 5.15
CA VAL A 89 -0.39 -21.09 6.43
C VAL A 89 0.64 -19.96 6.40
N LEU A 90 0.15 -18.72 6.51
CA LEU A 90 0.97 -17.52 6.59
C LEU A 90 0.92 -16.99 8.03
N GLY A 91 2.05 -16.46 8.51
CA GLY A 91 2.12 -15.86 9.84
C GLY A 91 3.32 -14.94 9.98
N THR A 92 3.14 -13.84 10.71
CA THR A 92 4.21 -12.92 11.10
C THR A 92 5.02 -13.51 12.26
N ALA A 93 6.33 -13.29 12.27
CA ALA A 93 7.22 -13.81 13.30
C ALA A 93 6.86 -13.29 14.70
N LYS A 94 7.11 -14.09 15.75
CA LYS A 94 6.83 -13.68 17.13
C LYS A 94 7.58 -12.40 17.49
N GLY A 95 6.84 -11.37 17.88
CA GLY A 95 7.38 -10.06 18.25
C GLY A 95 7.53 -9.09 17.07
N ASP A 96 7.23 -9.51 15.85
CA ASP A 96 7.14 -8.65 14.68
C ASP A 96 5.68 -8.22 14.44
N ILE A 97 5.49 -6.94 14.13
CA ILE A 97 4.18 -6.33 13.90
C ILE A 97 3.94 -6.01 12.41
N HIS A 98 4.94 -6.22 11.55
CA HIS A 98 4.81 -5.96 10.12
C HIS A 98 3.97 -7.09 9.48
N SER A 99 2.70 -6.79 9.23
CA SER A 99 1.72 -7.74 8.69
C SER A 99 1.07 -7.29 7.37
N ILE A 100 1.53 -6.18 6.81
CA ILE A 100 0.95 -5.54 5.63
C ILE A 100 1.54 -6.11 4.32
N GLY A 101 2.57 -6.96 4.43
CA GLY A 101 3.31 -7.57 3.32
C GLY A 101 2.59 -8.72 2.63
#